data_AF-A0A379UNS5-F1
#
_entry.id   AF-A0A379UNS5-F1
#
_cell.length_a   1.000
_cell.length_b   1.000
_cell.length_c   1.000
_cell.angle_alpha   90.00
_cell.angle_beta   90.00
_cell.angle_gamma   90.00
#
_symmetry.space_group_name_H-M   'P 1'
#
loop_
_entity.id
_entity.type
_entity.pdbx_description
1 polymer ?
#
loop_
_entity_poly.entity_id
_entity_poly.type
_entity_poly.pdbx_seq_one_letter_code
_entity_poly.pdbx_strand_id
1 'polypeptide(L)'
;MLAGVICGNRYDEHWNLAKETVDFYDLKGDLEAVLDLTGKLGDIQFKAEMNPALHPGQSAAIYLKDDVLVLLGLFTLNWNVNWI
;
A
#
# COMPACT_ATOMS: atom_id res chain seq x y z
N MET A 1 -15.03 6.06 2.56
CA MET A 1 -13.56 5.91 2.54
C MET A 1 -13.24 4.50 3.01
N LEU A 2 -12.42 3.77 2.27
CA LEU A 2 -11.90 2.45 2.67
C LEU A 2 -10.41 2.62 2.97
N ALA A 3 -9.95 2.14 4.11
CA ALA A 3 -8.56 2.21 4.52
C ALA A 3 -8.14 0.87 5.14
N GLY A 4 -6.86 0.55 5.01
CA GLY A 4 -6.26 -0.68 5.55
C GLY A 4 -4.82 -0.43 5.97
N VAL A 5 -4.34 -1.25 6.90
CA VAL A 5 -2.96 -1.26 7.36
C VAL A 5 -2.53 -2.70 7.55
N ILE A 6 -1.34 -3.04 7.08
CA ILE A 6 -0.70 -4.35 7.33
C ILE A 6 0.63 -4.11 8.02
N CYS A 7 0.98 -4.95 8.99
CA CYS A 7 2.26 -4.90 9.69
C CYS A 7 2.64 -6.29 10.22
N GLY A 8 3.94 -6.51 10.47
CA GLY A 8 4.46 -7.77 10.97
C GLY A 8 4.90 -8.72 9.85
N ASN A 9 4.76 -10.02 10.09
CA ASN A 9 5.16 -11.04 9.13
C ASN A 9 4.05 -11.30 8.12
N ARG A 10 4.44 -11.65 6.88
CA ARG A 10 3.51 -12.04 5.80
C ARG A 10 2.70 -13.27 6.16
N TYR A 11 3.30 -14.20 6.90
CA TYR A 11 2.67 -15.42 7.38
C TYR A 11 2.88 -15.57 8.88
N ASP A 12 1.92 -16.23 9.52
CA ASP A 12 2.11 -16.76 10.87
C ASP A 12 3.26 -17.78 10.89
N GLU A 13 3.78 -18.06 12.09
CA GLU A 13 4.88 -18.99 12.23
C GLU A 13 4.53 -20.37 11.65
N HIS A 14 5.26 -20.75 10.61
CA HIS A 14 5.04 -22.00 9.91
C HIS A 14 6.36 -22.74 9.70
N TRP A 15 6.35 -24.05 9.88
CA TRP A 15 7.54 -24.89 9.82
C TRP A 15 8.21 -24.95 8.43
N ASN A 16 7.49 -24.54 7.38
CA ASN A 16 7.92 -24.61 5.98
C ASN A 16 7.89 -23.24 5.27
N LEU A 17 7.46 -22.17 5.95
CA LEU A 17 7.42 -20.83 5.37
C LEU A 17 8.49 -19.96 6.01
N ALA A 18 9.20 -19.19 5.19
CA ALA A 18 10.19 -18.25 5.67
C ALA A 18 9.51 -17.13 6.47
N LYS A 19 10.18 -16.69 7.55
CA LYS A 19 9.77 -15.51 8.31
C LYS A 19 10.12 -14.26 7.50
N GLU A 20 9.20 -13.83 6.66
CA GLU A 20 9.31 -12.61 5.85
C GLU A 20 8.38 -11.54 6.39
N THR A 21 8.89 -10.32 6.53
CA THR A 21 8.07 -9.15 6.87
C THR A 21 7.26 -8.71 5.65
N VAL A 22 6.03 -8.25 5.88
CA VAL A 22 5.21 -7.67 4.80
C VAL A 22 5.92 -6.47 4.17
N ASP A 23 5.80 -6.34 2.85
CA ASP A 23 6.38 -5.25 2.08
C ASP A 23 5.32 -4.46 1.30
N PHE A 24 5.78 -3.48 0.52
CA PHE A 24 4.91 -2.63 -0.32
C PHE A 24 4.18 -3.44 -1.40
N TYR A 25 4.80 -4.49 -1.95
CA TYR A 25 4.24 -5.28 -3.03
C TYR A 25 3.16 -6.24 -2.55
N ASP A 26 3.22 -6.69 -1.29
CA ASP A 26 2.12 -7.43 -0.65
C ASP A 26 0.85 -6.59 -0.63
N LEU A 27 0.94 -5.37 -0.09
CA LEU A 27 -0.20 -4.46 0.00
C LEU A 27 -0.70 -4.05 -1.40
N LYS A 28 0.22 -3.89 -2.36
CA LYS A 28 -0.12 -3.62 -3.76
C LYS A 28 -0.93 -4.77 -4.35
N GLY A 29 -0.52 -6.03 -4.13
CA GLY A 29 -1.21 -7.20 -4.65
C GLY A 29 -2.64 -7.33 -4.09
N ASP A 30 -2.81 -7.13 -2.80
CA ASP A 30 -4.14 -7.12 -2.16
C ASP A 30 -5.05 -6.04 -2.77
N LEU A 31 -4.49 -4.86 -3.03
CA LEU A 31 -5.26 -3.75 -3.59
C LEU A 31 -5.58 -3.98 -5.07
N GLU A 32 -4.66 -4.54 -5.85
CA GLU A 32 -4.94 -4.97 -7.22
C GLU A 32 -6.07 -5.99 -7.25
N ALA A 33 -6.09 -6.98 -6.34
CA ALA A 33 -7.18 -7.95 -6.24
C ALA A 33 -8.54 -7.29 -5.93
N VAL A 34 -8.57 -6.30 -5.03
CA VAL A 34 -9.80 -5.53 -4.73
C VAL A 34 -10.25 -4.70 -5.93
N LEU A 35 -9.32 -4.05 -6.61
CA LEU A 35 -9.61 -3.20 -7.77
C LEU A 35 -10.01 -4.03 -8.99
N ASP A 36 -9.53 -5.26 -9.12
CA ASP A 36 -9.90 -6.18 -10.20
C ASP A 36 -11.39 -6.53 -10.18
N LEU A 37 -12.01 -6.58 -8.98
CA LEU A 37 -13.45 -6.78 -8.83
C LEU A 37 -14.29 -5.69 -9.53
N THR A 38 -13.70 -4.52 -9.79
CA THR A 38 -14.37 -3.43 -10.51
C THR A 38 -14.31 -3.59 -12.03
N GLY A 39 -13.50 -4.52 -12.54
CA GLY A 39 -13.28 -4.76 -13.98
C GLY A 39 -12.53 -3.62 -14.69
N LYS A 40 -11.96 -2.67 -13.95
CA LYS A 40 -11.28 -1.48 -14.48
C LYS A 40 -9.78 -1.49 -14.26
N LEU A 41 -9.19 -2.63 -13.93
CA LEU A 41 -7.78 -2.73 -13.56
C LEU A 41 -6.83 -2.19 -14.64
N GLY A 42 -7.19 -2.32 -15.92
CA GLY A 42 -6.43 -1.76 -17.04
C GLY A 42 -6.41 -0.22 -17.13
N ASP A 43 -7.38 0.46 -16.50
CA ASP A 43 -7.45 1.93 -16.45
C ASP A 43 -6.69 2.50 -15.24
N ILE A 44 -6.12 1.64 -14.38
CA ILE A 44 -5.51 2.02 -13.11
C ILE A 44 -4.01 2.26 -13.30
N GLN A 45 -3.53 3.37 -12.76
CA GLN A 45 -2.11 3.74 -12.80
C GLN A 45 -1.56 3.94 -11.40
N PHE A 46 -0.48 3.22 -11.08
CA PHE A 46 0.32 3.44 -9.88
C PHE A 46 1.42 4.45 -10.19
N LYS A 47 1.36 5.63 -9.59
CA LYS A 47 2.38 6.67 -9.74
C LYS A 47 3.06 6.90 -8.39
N ALA A 48 4.38 6.98 -8.39
CA ALA A 48 5.11 7.36 -7.18
C ALA A 48 4.73 8.80 -6.81
N GLU A 49 4.20 8.98 -5.59
CA GLU A 49 3.77 10.28 -5.09
C GLU A 49 4.22 10.43 -3.64
N MET A 50 4.74 11.61 -3.30
CA MET A 50 5.21 11.88 -1.93
C MET A 50 4.04 12.29 -1.05
N ASN A 51 3.92 11.64 0.10
CA ASN A 51 2.98 12.03 1.14
C ASN A 51 3.76 12.22 2.46
N PRO A 52 3.55 13.32 3.21
CA PRO A 52 4.22 13.58 4.49
C PRO A 52 4.17 12.44 5.52
N ALA A 53 3.12 11.61 5.48
CA ALA A 53 2.95 10.46 6.38
C ALA A 53 3.58 9.15 5.86
N LEU A 54 4.00 9.11 4.60
CA LEU A 54 4.51 7.90 3.94
C LEU A 54 5.99 8.05 3.58
N HIS A 55 6.68 6.92 3.47
CA HIS A 55 8.08 6.87 3.10
C HIS A 55 8.28 7.38 1.66
N PRO A 56 9.16 8.36 1.40
CA PRO A 56 9.26 9.06 0.11
C PRO A 56 9.69 8.17 -1.06
N GLY A 57 10.36 7.04 -0.77
CA GLY A 57 10.76 6.05 -1.77
C GLY A 57 9.83 4.83 -1.87
N GLN A 58 8.78 4.76 -1.05
CA GLN A 58 7.86 3.62 -0.98
C GLN A 58 6.43 4.10 -0.78
N SER A 59 6.03 5.10 -1.57
CA SER A 59 4.69 5.66 -1.59
C SER A 59 4.21 5.81 -3.02
N ALA A 60 2.96 5.45 -3.26
CA ALA A 60 2.31 5.54 -4.55
C ALA A 60 0.87 6.02 -4.39
N ALA A 61 0.46 6.88 -5.31
CA ALA A 61 -0.92 7.20 -5.53
C ALA A 61 -1.47 6.41 -6.72
N ILE A 62 -2.74 6.08 -6.63
CA ILE A 62 -3.43 5.21 -7.56
C ILE A 62 -4.48 6.06 -8.25
N TYR A 63 -4.33 6.16 -9.56
CA TYR A 63 -5.18 6.97 -10.42
C TYR A 63 -6.10 6.09 -11.23
N LEU A 64 -7.35 6.52 -11.40
CA LEU A 64 -8.27 5.99 -12.39
C LEU A 64 -8.76 7.15 -13.23
N LYS A 65 -8.45 7.13 -14.54
CA LYS A 65 -8.87 8.19 -15.48
C LYS A 65 -8.56 9.61 -14.96
N ASP A 66 -7.33 9.78 -14.47
CA ASP A 66 -6.76 11.02 -13.91
C ASP A 66 -7.25 11.46 -12.53
N ASP A 67 -8.24 10.78 -11.93
CA ASP A 67 -8.65 11.01 -10.54
C ASP A 67 -7.85 10.14 -9.56
N VAL A 68 -7.39 10.74 -8.46
CA VAL A 68 -6.75 10.01 -7.35
C VAL A 68 -7.82 9.22 -6.60
N LEU A 69 -7.70 7.89 -6.59
CA LEU A 69 -8.60 6.99 -5.87
C LEU A 69 -8.04 6.62 -4.49
N VAL A 70 -6.77 6.25 -4.42
CA VAL A 70 -6.16 5.63 -3.24
C VAL A 70 -4.70 6.07 -3.09
N LEU A 71 -4.28 6.29 -1.85
CA LEU A 71 -2.88 6.47 -1.46
C LEU A 71 -2.41 5.19 -0.75
N LEU A 72 -1.25 4.69 -1.15
CA LEU A 72 -0.65 3.48 -0.59
C LEU A 72 0.84 3.73 -0.34
N GLY A 73 1.35 3.28 0.80
CA GLY A 73 2.78 3.39 1.05
C GLY A 73 3.22 2.84 2.39
N LEU A 74 4.53 2.69 2.52
CA LEU A 74 5.13 2.31 3.77
C LEU A 74 5.08 3.50 4.73
N PHE A 75 4.66 3.23 5.95
CA PHE A 75 4.59 4.27 6.97
C PHE A 75 5.99 4.70 7.39
N THR A 76 6.29 6.00 7.34
CA THR A 76 7.54 6.54 7.88
C THR A 76 7.28 7.26 9.19
N LEU A 77 8.02 6.88 10.23
CA LEU A 77 8.04 7.65 11.48
C LEU A 77 8.88 8.92 11.24
N ASN A 78 8.23 9.96 10.73
CA ASN A 78 8.80 11.29 10.76
C ASN A 78 8.40 11.94 12.10
N TRP A 79 9.39 12.33 12.92
CA TRP A 79 9.21 12.95 14.23
C TRP A 79 8.41 14.26 14.21
N ASN A 80 8.15 14.82 13.03
CA ASN A 80 7.37 16.04 12.83
C ASN A 80 5.88 15.79 12.57
N VAL A 81 5.43 14.53 12.53
CA VAL A 81 4.02 14.17 12.43
C VAL A 81 3.51 13.86 13.84
N ASN A 82 2.65 14.73 14.36
CA ASN A 82 2.08 14.56 15.69
C ASN A 82 0.98 13.48 15.62
N TRP A 83 1.13 12.42 16.41
CA TRP A 83 0.21 11.28 16.41
C TRP A 83 -0.92 11.40 17.45
N ILE A 84 -1.26 12.64 17.83
CA ILE A 84 -2.33 12.98 18.78
C ILE A 84 -3.00 14.28 18.32
#